data_AF-A0A932GBJ9-F1
#
_entry.id   AF-A0A932GBJ9-F1
#
_cell.length_a   1.000
_cell.length_b   1.000
_cell.length_c   1.000
_cell.angle_alpha   90.00
_cell.angle_beta   90.00
_cell.angle_gamma   90.00
#
_symmetry.space_group_name_H-M   'P 1'
#
loop_
_entity.id
_entity.type
_entity.pdbx_description
1 polymer ?
#
loop_
_entity_poly.entity_id
_entity_poly.type
_entity_poly.pdbx_seq_one_letter_code
_entity_poly.pdbx_strand_id
1 'polypeptide(L)'
;MDNRHILELLDDAESALRENLHRHDLDPTARAHMERAVSHTQEAYIATNEIGKARTVQRLIGDLDKADRLIAKLRGLRSRGGVVKPIRI
;
A
#
# COMPACT_ATOMS: atom_id res chain seq x y z
N MET A 1 -0.40 -25.66 -15.75
CA MET A 1 0.48 -24.52 -16.09
C MET A 1 1.66 -24.56 -15.14
N ASP A 2 2.87 -24.33 -15.65
CA ASP A 2 4.08 -24.17 -14.83
C ASP A 2 4.05 -22.81 -14.13
N ASN A 3 4.49 -22.74 -12.87
CA ASN A 3 4.63 -21.48 -12.12
C ASN A 3 5.51 -20.48 -12.87
N ARG A 4 6.52 -20.97 -13.59
CA ARG A 4 7.37 -20.10 -14.43
C ARG A 4 6.57 -19.29 -15.44
N HIS A 5 5.64 -19.94 -16.14
CA HIS A 5 4.80 -19.26 -17.13
C HIS A 5 3.86 -18.24 -16.47
N ILE A 6 3.37 -18.52 -15.27
CA ILE A 6 2.54 -17.58 -14.51
C ILE A 6 3.36 -16.34 -14.12
N LEU A 7 4.61 -16.52 -13.67
CA LEU A 7 5.49 -15.41 -13.30
C LEU A 7 5.83 -14.53 -14.51
N GLU A 8 6.11 -15.13 -15.67
CA GLU A 8 6.34 -14.41 -16.93
C GLU A 8 5.12 -13.56 -17.32
N LEU A 9 3.90 -14.12 -17.23
CA LEU A 9 2.67 -13.37 -17.50
C LEU A 9 2.43 -12.20 -16.53
N LEU A 10 2.81 -12.37 -15.26
CA LEU A 10 2.69 -11.33 -14.25
C LEU A 10 3.71 -10.20 -14.47
N ASP A 11 4.94 -10.54 -14.86
CA ASP A 11 5.97 -9.55 -15.21
C ASP A 11 5.55 -8.73 -16.45
N ASP A 12 5.02 -9.39 -17.49
CA ASP A 12 4.50 -8.72 -18.69
C ASP A 12 3.34 -7.77 -18.34
N ALA A 13 2.42 -8.22 -17.48
CA ALA A 13 1.30 -7.41 -17.03
C ALA A 13 1.76 -6.18 -16.22
N GLU A 14 2.73 -6.34 -15.31
CA GLU A 14 3.29 -5.21 -14.55
C GLU A 14 3.97 -4.21 -15.49
N SER A 15 4.78 -4.70 -16.44
CA SER A 15 5.48 -3.86 -17.42
C SER A 15 4.50 -3.01 -18.23
N ALA A 16 3.45 -3.62 -18.78
CA ALA A 16 2.42 -2.93 -19.54
C ALA A 16 1.68 -1.88 -18.70
N LEU A 17 1.35 -2.19 -17.44
CA LEU A 17 0.69 -1.24 -16.54
C LEU A 17 1.58 -0.02 -16.23
N ARG A 18 2.88 -0.24 -15.98
CA ARG A 18 3.85 0.83 -15.73
C ARG A 18 4.06 1.70 -16.95
N GLU A 19 4.13 1.11 -18.14
CA GLU A 19 4.22 1.86 -19.39
C GLU A 19 3.01 2.79 -19.57
N ASN A 20 1.79 2.29 -19.30
CA ASN A 20 0.59 3.12 -19.36
C ASN A 20 0.57 4.25 -18.32
N LEU A 21 1.14 4.02 -17.13
CA LEU A 21 1.23 5.07 -16.09
C LEU A 21 2.17 6.22 -16.47
N HIS A 22 3.14 5.99 -17.36
CA HIS A 22 4.00 7.05 -17.91
C HIS A 22 3.25 7.98 -18.88
N ARG A 23 2.05 7.61 -19.33
CA ARG A 23 1.25 8.48 -20.19
C ARG A 23 0.74 9.69 -19.42
N HIS A 24 0.88 10.88 -20.01
CA HIS A 24 0.43 12.15 -19.42
C HIS A 24 -1.05 12.45 -19.67
N ASP A 25 -1.67 11.78 -20.63
CA ASP A 25 -3.08 11.95 -21.04
C ASP A 25 -4.04 11.00 -20.33
N LEU A 26 -3.55 10.26 -19.33
CA LEU A 26 -4.34 9.25 -18.63
C LEU A 26 -5.37 9.91 -17.70
N ASP A 27 -6.64 9.53 -17.87
CA ASP A 27 -7.73 9.93 -16.98
C ASP A 27 -7.38 9.62 -15.50
N PRO A 28 -7.67 10.52 -14.54
CA PRO A 28 -7.31 10.30 -13.13
C PRO A 28 -7.90 9.02 -12.52
N THR A 29 -9.12 8.63 -12.92
CA THR A 29 -9.73 7.39 -12.45
C THR A 29 -9.00 6.19 -13.05
N ALA A 30 -8.71 6.23 -14.35
CA ALA A 30 -7.90 5.20 -15.01
C ALA A 30 -6.51 5.04 -14.37
N ARG A 31 -5.84 6.15 -14.05
CA ARG A 31 -4.57 6.17 -13.32
C ARG A 31 -4.66 5.43 -11.98
N ALA A 32 -5.65 5.78 -11.16
CA ALA A 32 -5.85 5.14 -9.86
C ALA A 32 -6.18 3.64 -9.99
N HIS A 33 -6.86 3.21 -11.06
CA HIS A 33 -7.08 1.80 -11.34
C HIS A 33 -5.80 1.08 -11.78
N MET A 34 -4.97 1.69 -12.62
CA MET A 34 -3.69 1.11 -13.05
C MET A 34 -2.69 1.00 -11.91
N GLU A 35 -2.59 2.01 -11.03
CA GLU A 35 -1.76 1.95 -9.82
C GLU A 35 -2.17 0.79 -8.91
N ARG A 36 -3.48 0.60 -8.70
CA ARG A 36 -4.00 -0.57 -7.96
C ARG A 36 -3.68 -1.88 -8.65
N ALA A 37 -3.82 -1.94 -9.98
CA ALA A 37 -3.50 -3.13 -10.75
C ALA A 37 -2.01 -3.51 -10.60
N VAL A 38 -1.08 -2.54 -10.64
CA VAL A 38 0.36 -2.79 -10.40
C VAL A 38 0.57 -3.44 -9.03
N SER A 39 -0.03 -2.89 -7.98
CA SER A 39 0.08 -3.47 -6.63
C SER A 39 -0.48 -4.89 -6.56
N HIS A 40 -1.63 -5.16 -7.20
CA HIS A 40 -2.21 -6.50 -7.21
C HIS A 40 -1.39 -7.50 -8.01
N THR A 41 -0.82 -7.10 -9.15
CA THR A 41 0.08 -7.96 -9.95
C THR A 41 1.32 -8.34 -9.16
N GLN A 42 1.93 -7.39 -8.44
CA GLN A 42 3.07 -7.66 -7.55
C GLN A 42 2.71 -8.63 -6.43
N GLU A 43 1.56 -8.45 -5.77
CA GLU A 43 1.11 -9.37 -4.71
C GLU A 43 0.81 -10.77 -5.27
N ALA A 44 0.28 -10.86 -6.50
CA ALA A 44 0.08 -12.14 -7.18
C ALA A 44 1.42 -12.82 -7.54
N TYR A 45 2.43 -12.05 -7.93
CA TYR A 45 3.79 -12.56 -8.17
C TYR A 45 4.37 -13.14 -6.89
N ILE A 46 4.33 -12.37 -5.79
CA ILE A 46 4.80 -12.82 -4.48
C ILE A 46 4.03 -14.05 -4.01
N ALA A 47 2.70 -14.09 -4.18
CA ALA A 47 1.89 -15.24 -3.77
C ALA A 47 2.26 -16.51 -4.56
N THR A 48 2.65 -16.35 -5.82
CA THR A 48 3.02 -17.45 -6.72
C THR A 48 4.44 -17.96 -6.46
N ASN A 49 5.36 -17.07 -6.08
CA ASN A 49 6.78 -17.38 -5.86
C ASN A 49 7.12 -17.70 -4.39
N GLU A 50 6.42 -17.07 -3.45
CA GLU A 50 6.75 -17.06 -2.02
C GLU A 50 5.51 -17.28 -1.14
N ILE A 51 5.21 -18.55 -0.86
CA ILE A 51 4.04 -18.95 -0.06
C ILE A 51 4.04 -18.22 1.29
N GLY A 52 2.92 -17.55 1.58
CA GLY A 52 2.66 -16.89 2.87
C GLY A 52 3.25 -15.48 3.00
N LYS A 53 3.95 -14.96 1.98
CA LYS A 53 4.52 -13.60 2.03
C LYS A 53 3.66 -12.53 1.38
N ALA A 54 2.72 -12.91 0.51
CA ALA A 54 1.80 -11.97 -0.11
C ALA A 54 0.83 -11.37 0.92
N ARG A 55 0.54 -10.08 0.76
CA ARG A 55 -0.44 -9.35 1.55
C ARG A 55 -1.80 -9.38 0.85
N THR A 56 -2.83 -9.80 1.57
CA THR A 56 -4.20 -9.70 1.07
C THR A 56 -4.70 -8.26 1.17
N VAL A 57 -5.70 -7.92 0.35
CA VAL A 57 -6.40 -6.63 0.43
C VAL A 57 -6.94 -6.37 1.84
N GLN A 58 -7.49 -7.39 2.48
CA GLN A 58 -8.01 -7.32 3.85
C GLN A 58 -6.90 -7.01 4.86
N ARG A 59 -5.71 -7.60 4.68
CA ARG A 59 -4.55 -7.29 5.53
C ARG A 59 -4.08 -5.86 5.33
N LEU A 60 -4.03 -5.37 4.08
CA LEU A 60 -3.70 -3.98 3.77
C LEU A 60 -4.68 -3.00 4.42
N ILE A 61 -6.00 -3.24 4.30
CA ILE A 61 -7.03 -2.42 4.95
C ILE A 61 -6.82 -2.40 6.46
N GLY A 62 -6.61 -3.57 7.08
CA GLY A 62 -6.35 -3.65 8.51
C GLY A 62 -5.07 -2.95 8.95
N ASP A 63 -4.03 -2.91 8.11
CA ASP A 63 -2.79 -2.18 8.40
C ASP A 63 -2.98 -0.66 8.29
N LEU A 64 -3.77 -0.18 7.33
CA LEU A 64 -4.13 1.23 7.19
C LEU A 64 -4.96 1.72 8.40
N ASP A 65 -5.97 0.95 8.82
CA ASP A 65 -6.76 1.27 10.01
C ASP A 65 -5.91 1.39 11.27
N LYS A 66 -4.90 0.52 11.43
CA LYS A 66 -3.96 0.59 12.55
C LYS A 66 -3.07 1.83 12.47
N ALA A 67 -2.59 2.17 11.27
CA ALA A 67 -1.77 3.37 11.06
C ALA A 67 -2.56 4.63 11.40
N ASP A 68 -3.82 4.74 10.96
CA ASP A 68 -4.68 5.89 11.27
C ASP A 68 -4.91 6.04 12.78
N ARG A 69 -5.19 4.93 13.48
CA ARG A 69 -5.32 4.93 14.95
C ARG A 69 -4.02 5.38 15.64
N LEU A 70 -2.86 4.97 15.12
CA LEU A 70 -1.57 5.38 15.66
C LEU A 70 -1.33 6.89 15.47
N ILE A 71 -1.59 7.40 14.27
CA ILE A 71 -1.48 8.83 13.96
C ILE A 71 -2.40 9.65 14.86
N ALA A 72 -3.65 9.21 15.05
CA ALA A 72 -4.60 9.87 15.95
C ALA A 72 -4.09 9.92 17.40
N LYS A 73 -3.54 8.81 17.92
CA LYS A 73 -2.93 8.77 19.26
C LYS A 73 -1.76 9.75 19.37
N LEU A 74 -0.86 9.78 18.39
CA LEU A 74 0.28 10.69 18.39
C LEU A 74 -0.16 12.16 18.36
N ARG A 75 -1.18 12.51 17.57
CA ARG A 75 -1.77 13.85 17.54
C ARG A 75 -2.40 14.23 18.89
N GLY A 76 -3.12 13.31 19.52
CA GLY A 76 -3.74 13.52 20.84
C GLY A 76 -2.74 13.61 22.00
N LEU A 77 -1.55 13.01 21.86
CA LEU A 77 -0.47 13.18 22.83
C LEU A 77 0.20 14.56 22.72
N ARG A 78 0.36 15.09 21.50
CA ARG A 78 0.91 16.43 21.28
C ARG A 78 0.02 17.55 21.86
N SER A 79 -1.29 17.36 21.92
CA SER A 79 -2.21 18.33 22.55
C SER A 79 -2.25 18.26 24.07
N ARG A 80 -1.66 17.23 24.69
CA ARG A 80 -1.56 17.05 26.16
C ARG A 80 -0.21 17.49 26.74
N GLY A 81 0.68 18.07 25.93
CA GLY A 81 1.98 18.58 26.35
C GLY A 81 1.88 19.86 27.20
N GLY A 82 1.73 19.68 28.53
CA GLY A 82 2.40 20.50 29.54
C GLY A 82 1.74 21.80 30.01
N VAL A 83 0.82 21.72 30.98
CA VAL A 83 0.65 22.81 31.96
C VAL A 83 1.72 22.62 33.02
N VAL A 84 2.86 23.29 32.87
CA VAL A 84 3.87 23.38 33.92
C VAL A 84 3.27 24.23 35.04
N LYS A 85 2.83 23.61 36.14
CA LYS A 85 2.43 24.36 37.34
C LYS A 85 3.69 24.94 37.98
N PRO A 86 3.78 26.27 38.17
CA PRO A 86 4.92 26.84 38.88
C PRO A 86 4.89 26.36 40.33
N ILE A 87 5.99 25.75 40.77
CA ILE A 87 6.22 25.44 42.17
C ILE A 87 6.42 26.78 42.89
N ARG A 88 5.49 27.12 43.80
CA ARG A 88 5.69 28.26 44.72
C ARG A 88 6.62 27.81 45.84
N ILE A 89 7.75 28.52 45.95
CA ILE A 89 8.70 28.47 47.06
C ILE A 89 8.24 29.51 48.10
#